data_AF-A0A7K4DE84-F1
#
_entry.id   AF-A0A7K4DE84-F1
#
_cell.length_a   1.000
_cell.length_b   1.000
_cell.length_c   1.000
_cell.angle_alpha   90.00
_cell.angle_beta   90.00
_cell.angle_gamma   90.00
#
_symmetry.space_group_name_H-M   'P 1'
#
loop_
_entity.id
_entity.type
_entity.pdbx_description
1 polymer ?
#
loop_
_entity_poly.entity_id
_entity_poly.type
_entity_poly.pdbx_seq_one_letter_code
_entity_poly.pdbx_strand_id
1 'polypeptide(L)'
;MSTRNTRSRIPADTWGLVDPECQKKARQDAIDDGDLIEITRMGRDAGIIYPLAISARAAQIMVPFPNMPQEIVTENLWDTLHAFRDKASVATAEEFEFQVSLYQNGLVPTVTFKATVSPGDDGEPVITIMMPDEDWETIGCGHHSACDTMLTVDDVASALNFTPGRIREFIREERIPAVKCGGSWRIKRSELERIMNEGF
;
A
#
# COMPACT_ATOMS: atom_id res chain seq x y z
N MET A 1 -35.43 -1.46 -10.14
CA MET A 1 -34.95 -2.86 -10.20
C MET A 1 -33.50 -2.84 -9.74
N SER A 2 -33.23 -3.17 -8.47
CA SER A 2 -31.86 -3.15 -7.92
C SER A 2 -31.11 -4.37 -8.41
N THR A 3 -30.14 -4.17 -9.28
CA THR A 3 -29.12 -5.16 -9.60
C THR A 3 -28.23 -5.33 -8.37
N ARG A 4 -28.49 -6.37 -7.58
CA ARG A 4 -27.50 -6.83 -6.58
C ARG A 4 -26.27 -7.24 -7.36
N ASN A 5 -25.19 -6.48 -7.18
CA ASN A 5 -23.88 -6.86 -7.67
C ASN A 5 -23.45 -8.10 -6.89
N THR A 6 -23.69 -9.28 -7.46
CA THR A 6 -23.34 -10.55 -6.82
C THR A 6 -21.82 -10.69 -6.95
N ARG A 7 -21.07 -10.15 -5.97
CA ARG A 7 -19.66 -10.50 -5.80
C ARG A 7 -19.59 -12.02 -5.76
N SER A 8 -18.95 -12.62 -6.78
CA SER A 8 -18.75 -14.06 -6.86
C SER A 8 -17.97 -14.48 -5.63
N ARG A 9 -18.62 -15.14 -4.67
CA ARG A 9 -17.98 -15.60 -3.44
C ARG A 9 -16.84 -16.53 -3.80
N ILE A 10 -15.62 -16.13 -3.50
CA ILE A 10 -14.44 -16.97 -3.65
C ILE A 10 -14.54 -18.07 -2.57
N PRO A 11 -13.94 -19.28 -2.74
CA PRO A 11 -13.95 -20.29 -1.68
C PRO A 11 -13.51 -19.73 -0.31
N ALA A 12 -12.62 -18.74 -0.29
CA ALA A 12 -12.25 -17.95 0.87
C ALA A 12 -13.46 -17.36 1.61
N ASP A 13 -14.32 -16.61 0.92
CA ASP A 13 -15.53 -16.00 1.48
C ASP A 13 -16.56 -17.04 1.97
N THR A 14 -16.58 -18.20 1.33
CA THR A 14 -17.54 -19.28 1.66
C THR A 14 -17.16 -20.00 2.95
N TRP A 15 -15.86 -20.14 3.19
CA TRP A 15 -15.31 -20.88 4.33
C TRP A 15 -14.71 -19.99 5.42
N GLY A 16 -14.78 -18.66 5.25
CA GLY A 16 -14.15 -17.71 6.17
C GLY A 16 -12.63 -17.84 6.22
N LEU A 17 -12.01 -18.26 5.11
CA LEU A 17 -10.56 -18.40 5.02
C LEU A 17 -9.99 -17.05 4.60
N VAL A 18 -9.32 -16.39 5.53
CA VAL A 18 -8.46 -15.25 5.22
C VAL A 18 -7.10 -15.81 4.82
N ASP A 19 -6.50 -15.28 3.76
CA ASP A 19 -5.08 -15.52 3.54
C ASP A 19 -4.34 -14.99 4.79
N PRO A 20 -3.65 -15.84 5.57
CA PRO A 20 -2.99 -15.41 6.79
C PRO A 20 -1.94 -14.31 6.56
N GLU A 21 -1.56 -14.06 5.32
CA GLU A 21 -0.61 -13.02 4.91
C GLU A 21 -1.29 -11.76 4.35
N CYS A 22 -2.60 -11.80 4.09
CA CYS A 22 -3.42 -10.68 3.65
C CYS A 22 -4.46 -10.33 4.73
N GLN A 23 -3.97 -10.00 5.93
CA GLN A 23 -4.84 -9.43 6.95
C GLN A 23 -5.01 -7.94 6.65
N LYS A 24 -6.26 -7.50 6.46
CA LYS A 24 -6.60 -6.09 6.32
C LYS A 24 -5.98 -5.31 7.48
N LYS A 25 -5.07 -4.41 7.14
CA LYS A 25 -4.39 -3.51 8.08
C LYS A 25 -5.39 -2.50 8.63
N ALA A 26 -5.32 -2.19 9.93
CA ALA A 26 -6.10 -1.09 10.49
C ALA A 26 -5.68 0.21 9.80
N ARG A 27 -6.63 1.13 9.61
CA ARG A 27 -6.36 2.42 8.97
C ARG A 27 -5.31 3.19 9.76
N GLN A 28 -5.42 3.21 11.09
CA GLN A 28 -4.44 3.88 11.94
C GLN A 28 -3.05 3.28 11.78
N ASP A 29 -2.93 1.95 11.73
CA ASP A 29 -1.64 1.27 11.48
C ASP A 29 -1.08 1.65 10.10
N ALA A 30 -1.93 1.74 9.07
CA ALA A 30 -1.50 2.17 7.73
C ALA A 30 -1.04 3.64 7.71
N ILE A 31 -1.61 4.50 8.56
CA ILE A 31 -1.15 5.88 8.73
C ILE A 31 0.20 5.92 9.47
N ASP A 32 0.31 5.18 10.57
CA ASP A 32 1.51 5.14 11.40
C ASP A 32 2.72 4.59 10.63
N ASP A 33 2.50 3.62 9.75
CA ASP A 33 3.53 3.05 8.88
C ASP A 33 3.79 3.87 7.60
N GLY A 34 3.01 4.93 7.37
CA GLY A 34 3.18 5.85 6.23
C GLY A 34 2.62 5.34 4.89
N ASP A 35 1.89 4.23 4.88
CA ASP A 35 1.15 3.75 3.70
C ASP A 35 -0.04 4.66 3.35
N LEU A 36 -0.60 5.31 4.36
CA LEU A 36 -1.61 6.35 4.26
C LEU A 36 -1.09 7.65 4.89
N ILE A 37 -1.33 8.77 4.22
CA ILE A 37 -0.97 10.09 4.71
C ILE A 37 -2.27 10.80 5.11
N GLU A 38 -2.46 11.02 6.40
CA GLU A 38 -3.65 11.71 6.91
C GLU A 38 -3.62 13.19 6.49
N ILE A 39 -4.70 13.63 5.85
CA ILE A 39 -4.90 15.03 5.44
C ILE A 39 -6.25 15.57 5.91
N THR A 40 -6.84 14.96 6.94
CA THR A 40 -8.16 15.32 7.48
C THR A 40 -8.29 16.82 7.75
N ARG A 41 -7.27 17.46 8.35
CA ARG A 41 -7.30 18.91 8.65
C ARG A 41 -7.48 19.77 7.39
N MET A 42 -6.69 19.51 6.35
CA MET A 42 -6.80 20.22 5.08
C MET A 42 -8.13 19.91 4.38
N GLY A 43 -8.61 18.67 4.49
CA GLY A 43 -9.94 18.27 4.04
C GLY A 43 -11.06 19.08 4.73
N ARG A 44 -10.95 19.34 6.04
CA ARG A 44 -11.90 20.20 6.78
C ARG A 44 -11.95 21.60 6.18
N ASP A 45 -10.79 22.18 5.89
CA ASP A 45 -10.69 23.52 5.30
C ASP A 45 -11.33 23.57 3.89
N ALA A 46 -11.31 22.44 3.16
CA ALA A 46 -12.02 22.26 1.89
C ALA A 46 -13.52 21.91 2.03
N GLY A 47 -14.04 21.80 3.26
CA GLY A 47 -15.45 21.48 3.56
C GLY A 47 -15.78 19.97 3.55
N ILE A 48 -14.78 19.10 3.66
CA ILE A 48 -14.95 17.64 3.74
C ILE A 48 -15.18 17.22 5.20
N ILE A 49 -16.22 16.42 5.42
CA ILE A 49 -16.66 16.06 6.79
C ILE A 49 -16.08 14.72 7.28
N TYR A 50 -15.75 13.80 6.37
CA TYR A 50 -15.19 12.51 6.78
C TYR A 50 -13.67 12.59 6.95
N PRO A 51 -13.07 11.80 7.86
CA PRO A 51 -11.62 11.64 7.92
C PRO A 51 -11.08 11.26 6.55
N LEU A 52 -9.94 11.84 6.17
CA LEU A 52 -9.42 11.77 4.81
C LEU A 52 -7.93 11.45 4.82
N ALA A 53 -7.53 10.49 4.00
CA ALA A 53 -6.13 10.16 3.77
C ALA A 53 -5.86 9.93 2.28
N ILE A 54 -4.59 10.06 1.90
CA ILE A 54 -4.06 9.76 0.56
C ILE A 54 -3.10 8.57 0.68
N SER A 55 -3.12 7.62 -0.26
CA SER A 55 -2.11 6.56 -0.31
C SER A 55 -0.70 7.13 -0.52
N ALA A 56 0.31 6.46 0.02
CA ALA A 56 1.71 6.83 -0.18
C ALA A 56 2.06 6.98 -1.68
N ARG A 57 1.53 6.07 -2.51
CA ARG A 57 1.77 6.07 -3.95
C ARG A 57 1.10 7.24 -4.65
N ALA A 58 -0.14 7.58 -4.29
CA ALA A 58 -0.80 8.78 -4.82
C ALA A 58 -0.09 10.06 -4.37
N ALA A 59 0.38 10.13 -3.12
CA ALA A 59 1.15 11.27 -2.63
C ALA A 59 2.51 11.43 -3.35
N GLN A 60 3.20 10.32 -3.66
CA GLN A 60 4.42 10.35 -4.48
C GLN A 60 4.17 10.89 -5.89
N ILE A 61 3.01 10.61 -6.49
CA ILE A 61 2.63 11.19 -7.79
C ILE A 61 2.35 12.69 -7.66
N MET A 62 1.82 13.16 -6.54
CA MET A 62 1.62 14.59 -6.29
C MET A 62 2.93 15.35 -6.03
N VAL A 63 3.93 14.66 -5.45
CA VAL A 63 5.23 15.21 -5.08
C VAL A 63 6.37 14.33 -5.63
N PRO A 64 6.54 14.27 -6.97
CA PRO A 64 7.48 13.32 -7.58
C PRO A 64 8.96 13.70 -7.40
N PHE A 65 9.25 14.86 -6.80
CA PHE A 65 10.61 15.37 -6.63
C PHE A 65 10.92 15.62 -5.15
N PRO A 66 12.11 15.20 -4.65
CA PRO A 66 12.47 15.30 -3.23
C PRO A 66 12.63 16.74 -2.72
N ASN A 67 12.86 17.71 -3.61
CA ASN A 67 13.06 19.13 -3.26
C ASN A 67 11.95 20.03 -3.81
N MET A 68 10.75 19.50 -3.97
CA MET A 68 9.61 20.31 -4.40
C MET A 68 9.28 21.36 -3.32
N PRO A 69 9.16 22.66 -3.67
CA PRO A 69 8.77 23.70 -2.72
C PRO A 69 7.46 23.35 -2.00
N GLN A 70 7.39 23.63 -0.69
CA GLN A 70 6.24 23.28 0.13
C GLN A 70 4.96 23.98 -0.36
N GLU A 71 5.06 25.17 -0.92
CA GLU A 71 3.95 25.91 -1.51
C GLU A 71 3.33 25.11 -2.67
N ILE A 72 4.16 24.55 -3.56
CA ILE A 72 3.71 23.76 -4.70
C ILE A 72 3.08 22.44 -4.25
N VAL A 73 3.68 21.77 -3.24
CA VAL A 73 3.09 20.57 -2.64
C VAL A 73 1.70 20.87 -2.09
N THR A 74 1.57 22.00 -1.40
CA THR A 74 0.30 22.45 -0.81
C THR A 74 -0.72 22.79 -1.89
N GLU A 75 -0.31 23.46 -2.97
CA GLU A 75 -1.17 23.75 -4.13
C GLU A 75 -1.66 22.47 -4.81
N ASN A 76 -0.79 21.50 -5.08
CA ASN A 76 -1.16 20.21 -5.68
C ASN A 76 -2.19 19.44 -4.82
N LEU A 77 -2.04 19.50 -3.49
CA LEU A 77 -3.02 18.93 -2.56
C LEU A 77 -4.35 19.68 -2.64
N TRP A 78 -4.35 21.01 -2.69
CA TRP A 78 -5.57 21.80 -2.87
C TRP A 78 -6.29 21.51 -4.18
N ASP A 79 -5.55 21.44 -5.29
CA ASP A 79 -6.10 21.10 -6.61
C ASP A 79 -6.74 19.72 -6.59
N THR A 80 -6.10 18.75 -5.92
CA THR A 80 -6.66 17.41 -5.72
C THR A 80 -7.95 17.45 -4.92
N LEU A 81 -8.00 18.19 -3.81
CA LEU A 81 -9.18 18.30 -2.96
C LEU A 81 -10.35 18.97 -3.68
N HIS A 82 -10.09 20.01 -4.48
CA HIS A 82 -11.11 20.69 -5.27
C HIS A 82 -11.68 19.76 -6.35
N ALA A 83 -10.82 19.10 -7.13
CA ALA A 83 -11.25 18.17 -8.16
C ALA A 83 -12.03 16.97 -7.59
N PHE A 84 -11.58 16.44 -6.44
CA PHE A 84 -12.32 15.42 -5.70
C PHE A 84 -13.71 15.94 -5.31
N ARG A 85 -13.79 17.13 -4.70
CA ARG A 85 -15.06 17.71 -4.22
C ARG A 85 -16.05 17.96 -5.34
N ASP A 86 -15.59 18.51 -6.46
CA ASP A 86 -16.42 18.74 -7.64
C ASP A 86 -17.04 17.44 -8.12
N LYS A 87 -16.24 16.38 -8.22
CA LYS A 87 -16.73 15.05 -8.60
C LYS A 87 -17.66 14.44 -7.55
N ALA A 88 -17.29 14.52 -6.27
CA ALA A 88 -18.05 13.98 -5.14
C ALA A 88 -19.46 14.60 -5.03
N SER A 89 -19.59 15.90 -5.35
CA SER A 89 -20.86 16.63 -5.25
C SER A 89 -21.98 16.08 -6.16
N VAL A 90 -21.61 15.34 -7.21
CA VAL A 90 -22.54 14.74 -8.17
C VAL A 90 -22.47 13.21 -8.18
N ALA A 91 -21.56 12.62 -7.42
CA ALA A 91 -21.40 11.17 -7.32
C ALA A 91 -22.44 10.57 -6.35
N THR A 92 -22.95 9.39 -6.69
CA THR A 92 -23.82 8.59 -5.83
C THR A 92 -23.22 7.23 -5.49
N ALA A 93 -22.09 6.89 -6.11
CA ALA A 93 -21.33 5.68 -5.83
C ALA A 93 -20.37 5.93 -4.66
N GLU A 94 -20.08 4.86 -3.90
CA GLU A 94 -19.11 4.87 -2.80
C GLU A 94 -17.66 4.92 -3.31
N GLU A 95 -17.44 4.68 -4.61
CA GLU A 95 -16.14 4.75 -5.27
C GLU A 95 -16.27 5.43 -6.64
N PHE A 96 -15.31 6.29 -6.98
CA PHE A 96 -15.21 6.89 -8.31
C PHE A 96 -13.79 7.33 -8.65
N GLU A 97 -13.53 7.46 -9.95
CA GLU A 97 -12.32 8.09 -10.48
C GLU A 97 -12.56 9.58 -10.80
N PHE A 98 -11.50 10.38 -10.64
CA PHE A 98 -11.46 11.79 -10.98
C PHE A 98 -10.08 12.18 -11.49
N GLN A 99 -10.01 13.28 -12.24
CA GLN A 99 -8.77 13.76 -12.84
C GLN A 99 -8.35 15.07 -12.22
N VAL A 100 -7.05 15.24 -12.02
CA VAL A 100 -6.43 16.43 -11.43
C VAL A 100 -5.25 16.84 -12.30
N SER A 101 -5.16 18.14 -12.58
CA SER A 101 -4.00 18.73 -13.22
C SER A 101 -3.04 19.22 -12.14
N LEU A 102 -1.84 18.66 -12.08
CA LEU A 102 -0.88 18.91 -11.00
C LEU A 102 0.33 19.68 -11.53
N TYR A 103 0.81 20.69 -10.81
CA TYR A 103 2.02 21.38 -11.21
C TYR A 103 3.27 20.56 -10.83
N GLN A 104 4.10 20.28 -11.82
CA GLN A 104 5.31 19.47 -11.67
C GLN A 104 6.45 20.08 -12.48
N ASN A 105 7.27 20.92 -11.82
CA ASN A 105 8.50 21.48 -12.38
C ASN A 105 8.32 22.11 -13.79
N GLY A 106 7.29 22.96 -13.93
CA GLY A 106 6.98 23.65 -15.19
C GLY A 106 6.06 22.89 -16.16
N LEU A 107 5.72 21.63 -15.84
CA LEU A 107 4.69 20.87 -16.54
C LEU A 107 3.42 20.80 -15.69
N VAL A 108 2.29 20.58 -16.36
CA VAL A 108 0.99 20.39 -15.70
C VAL A 108 0.33 19.10 -16.21
N PRO A 109 0.85 17.91 -15.85
CA PRO A 109 0.23 16.66 -16.22
C PRO A 109 -1.15 16.49 -15.57
N THR A 110 -2.06 15.85 -16.31
CA THR A 110 -3.34 15.39 -15.78
C THR A 110 -3.19 13.95 -15.29
N VAL A 111 -3.47 13.74 -14.01
CA VAL A 111 -3.39 12.44 -13.33
C VAL A 111 -4.79 11.99 -12.95
N THR A 112 -5.08 10.71 -13.11
CA THR A 112 -6.33 10.09 -12.62
C THR A 112 -6.09 9.49 -11.24
N PHE A 113 -6.95 9.83 -10.29
CA PHE A 113 -7.02 9.20 -8.98
C PHE A 113 -8.36 8.52 -8.79
N LYS A 114 -8.41 7.61 -7.82
CA LYS A 114 -9.62 6.96 -7.33
C LYS A 114 -9.87 7.41 -5.90
N ALA A 115 -11.12 7.74 -5.59
CA ALA A 115 -11.57 7.99 -4.23
C ALA A 115 -12.60 6.94 -3.84
N THR A 116 -12.52 6.48 -2.60
CA THR A 116 -13.50 5.57 -2.01
C THR A 116 -13.93 6.07 -0.64
N VAL A 117 -15.21 5.87 -0.30
CA VAL A 117 -15.73 5.97 1.06
C VAL A 117 -15.84 4.55 1.60
N SER A 118 -15.19 4.28 2.73
CA SER A 118 -15.19 2.96 3.34
C SER A 118 -15.29 3.04 4.87
N PRO A 119 -15.56 1.92 5.57
CA PRO A 119 -15.51 1.88 7.02
C PRO A 119 -14.06 2.01 7.54
N GLY A 120 -13.87 2.93 8.50
CA GLY A 120 -12.67 3.06 9.32
C GLY A 120 -12.59 2.01 10.42
N ASP A 121 -11.65 2.19 11.35
CA ASP A 121 -11.32 1.19 12.37
C ASP A 121 -12.47 1.00 13.39
N ASP A 122 -13.22 2.06 13.68
CA ASP A 122 -14.42 2.03 14.53
C ASP A 122 -15.72 1.92 13.72
N GLY A 123 -15.62 1.69 12.41
CA GLY A 123 -16.75 1.61 11.48
C GLY A 123 -17.31 2.96 11.04
N GLU A 124 -16.67 4.07 11.39
CA GLU A 124 -16.99 5.41 10.90
C GLU A 124 -16.66 5.54 9.41
N PRO A 125 -17.41 6.35 8.64
CA PRO A 125 -17.07 6.56 7.23
C PRO A 125 -15.78 7.36 7.10
N VAL A 126 -14.82 6.82 6.35
CA VAL A 126 -13.56 7.47 6.01
C VAL A 126 -13.40 7.56 4.49
N ILE A 127 -12.65 8.56 4.02
CA ILE A 127 -12.31 8.71 2.61
C ILE A 127 -10.83 8.34 2.42
N THR A 128 -10.55 7.60 1.36
CA THR A 128 -9.20 7.33 0.89
C THR A 128 -9.08 7.73 -0.58
N ILE A 129 -8.11 8.59 -0.90
CA ILE A 129 -7.70 8.91 -2.27
C ILE A 129 -6.45 8.08 -2.60
N MET A 130 -6.46 7.40 -3.74
CA MET A 130 -5.42 6.44 -4.13
C MET A 130 -5.28 6.39 -5.65
N MET A 131 -4.32 5.60 -6.15
CA MET A 131 -4.21 5.32 -7.58
C MET A 131 -5.36 4.40 -8.05
N PRO A 132 -5.78 4.45 -9.33
CA PRO A 132 -6.89 3.64 -9.82
C PRO A 132 -6.71 2.12 -9.64
N ASP A 133 -5.47 1.66 -9.71
CA ASP A 133 -5.05 0.27 -9.55
C ASP A 133 -4.87 -0.17 -8.08
N GLU A 134 -4.97 0.74 -7.12
CA GLU A 134 -4.90 0.41 -5.68
C GLU A 134 -6.28 0.01 -5.13
N ASP A 135 -6.31 -0.83 -4.09
CA ASP A 135 -7.52 -1.17 -3.36
C ASP A 135 -7.34 -0.82 -1.88
N TRP A 136 -8.29 -0.05 -1.33
CA TRP A 136 -8.24 0.39 0.07
C TRP A 136 -8.24 -0.77 1.07
N GLU A 137 -8.76 -1.95 0.71
CA GLU A 137 -8.70 -3.14 1.57
C GLU A 137 -7.28 -3.70 1.70
N THR A 138 -6.39 -3.36 0.76
CA THR A 138 -5.03 -3.91 0.64
C THR A 138 -3.92 -2.86 0.73
N ILE A 139 -4.26 -1.56 0.88
CA ILE A 139 -3.24 -0.52 1.16
C ILE A 139 -2.50 -0.88 2.44
N GLY A 140 -1.17 -0.86 2.36
CA GLY A 140 -0.28 -1.28 3.45
C GLY A 140 -0.22 -2.79 3.69
N CYS A 141 -1.07 -3.59 3.02
CA CYS A 141 -1.04 -5.06 3.06
C CYS A 141 -0.02 -5.64 2.05
N GLY A 142 0.91 -4.83 1.54
CA GLY A 142 1.78 -5.20 0.41
C GLY A 142 3.19 -4.64 0.41
N HIS A 143 3.65 -3.95 1.47
CA HIS A 143 5.07 -3.59 1.63
C HIS A 143 5.82 -4.36 2.71
N HIS A 144 5.15 -5.27 3.42
CA HIS A 144 5.80 -6.46 3.94
C HIS A 144 5.57 -7.57 2.93
N SER A 145 6.57 -7.75 2.05
CA SER A 145 6.90 -8.98 1.33
C SER A 145 5.72 -9.95 1.20
N ALA A 146 5.01 -9.93 0.06
CA ALA A 146 4.09 -10.98 -0.33
C ALA A 146 4.66 -12.32 0.14
N CYS A 147 4.01 -13.00 1.10
CA CYS A 147 4.41 -14.33 1.55
C CYS A 147 5.91 -14.50 1.64
N ASP A 148 6.54 -14.07 2.74
CA ASP A 148 7.99 -14.13 2.92
C ASP A 148 8.54 -15.50 2.50
N THR A 149 8.92 -15.61 1.23
CA THR A 149 8.86 -16.91 0.55
C THR A 149 9.94 -17.75 1.18
N MET A 150 9.57 -18.89 1.75
CA MET A 150 10.51 -19.76 2.46
C MET A 150 11.43 -20.45 1.45
N LEU A 151 12.53 -19.78 1.13
CA LEU A 151 13.56 -20.27 0.23
C LEU A 151 14.25 -21.48 0.83
N THR A 152 14.52 -22.47 -0.01
CA THR A 152 15.45 -23.54 0.36
C THR A 152 16.89 -23.02 0.36
N VAL A 153 17.78 -23.78 1.01
CA VAL A 153 19.23 -23.54 0.91
C VAL A 153 19.69 -23.48 -0.56
N ASP A 154 19.12 -24.30 -1.44
CA ASP A 154 19.49 -24.36 -2.86
C ASP A 154 19.00 -23.14 -3.64
N ASP A 155 17.81 -22.61 -3.31
CA ASP A 155 17.29 -21.36 -3.89
C ASP A 155 18.18 -20.18 -3.50
N VAL A 156 18.58 -20.09 -2.23
CA VAL A 156 19.47 -19.03 -1.73
C VAL A 156 20.88 -19.16 -2.31
N ALA A 157 21.40 -20.39 -2.41
CA ALA A 157 22.70 -20.66 -3.02
C ALA A 157 22.73 -20.19 -4.48
N SER A 158 21.67 -20.47 -5.23
CA SER A 158 21.52 -20.03 -6.61
C SER A 158 21.42 -18.51 -6.72
N ALA A 159 20.65 -17.87 -5.84
CA ALA A 159 20.45 -16.42 -5.84
C ALA A 159 21.74 -15.65 -5.51
N LEU A 160 22.53 -16.12 -4.54
CA LEU A 160 23.77 -15.48 -4.11
C LEU A 160 25.01 -15.97 -4.87
N ASN A 161 24.84 -16.87 -5.84
CA ASN A 161 25.92 -17.51 -6.58
C ASN A 161 26.96 -18.20 -5.67
N PHE A 162 26.49 -18.82 -4.58
CA PHE A 162 27.28 -19.61 -3.63
C PHE A 162 26.98 -21.10 -3.77
N THR A 163 27.82 -21.95 -3.14
CA THR A 163 27.49 -23.37 -3.00
C THR A 163 26.51 -23.60 -1.83
N PRO A 164 25.61 -24.59 -1.90
CA PRO A 164 24.69 -24.91 -0.78
C PRO A 164 25.42 -25.22 0.52
N GLY A 165 26.65 -25.73 0.46
CA GLY A 165 27.49 -25.96 1.64
C GLY A 165 27.85 -24.66 2.37
N ARG A 166 28.15 -23.59 1.63
CA ARG A 166 28.51 -22.29 2.18
C ARG A 166 27.31 -21.55 2.78
N ILE A 167 26.13 -21.71 2.21
CA ILE A 167 24.89 -21.21 2.83
C ILE A 167 24.60 -21.93 4.16
N ARG A 168 24.82 -23.26 4.25
CA ARG A 168 24.68 -23.99 5.52
C ARG A 168 25.71 -23.56 6.57
N GLU A 169 26.90 -23.16 6.14
CA GLU A 169 27.92 -22.58 7.02
C GLU A 169 27.47 -21.22 7.55
N PHE A 170 26.98 -20.32 6.69
CA PHE A 170 26.43 -19.04 7.12
C PHE A 170 25.23 -19.15 8.05
N ILE A 171 24.39 -20.17 7.90
CA ILE A 171 23.31 -20.47 8.87
C ILE A 171 23.90 -20.89 10.22
N ARG A 172 24.96 -21.71 10.24
CA ARG A 172 25.61 -22.15 11.48
C ARG A 172 26.36 -21.03 12.20
N GLU A 173 26.88 -20.08 11.44
CA GLU A 173 27.53 -18.86 11.94
C GLU A 173 26.52 -17.77 12.36
N GLU A 174 25.21 -18.05 12.30
CA GLU A 174 24.12 -17.11 12.61
C GLU A 174 24.10 -15.84 11.72
N ARG A 175 24.82 -15.87 10.58
CA ARG A 175 24.87 -14.75 9.61
C ARG A 175 23.65 -14.70 8.70
N ILE A 176 22.97 -15.83 8.51
CA ILE A 176 21.71 -15.92 7.79
C ILE A 176 20.67 -16.54 8.73
N PRO A 177 19.64 -15.78 9.14
CA PRO A 177 18.56 -16.32 9.94
C PRO A 177 17.79 -17.37 9.15
N ALA A 178 17.67 -18.57 9.71
CA ALA A 178 16.95 -19.66 9.10
C ALA A 178 16.11 -20.42 10.14
N VAL A 179 14.96 -20.91 9.69
CA VAL A 179 14.05 -21.74 10.50
C VAL A 179 14.09 -23.17 9.98
N LYS A 180 14.11 -24.15 10.88
CA LYS A 180 14.08 -25.56 10.50
C LYS A 180 12.64 -26.04 10.37
N CYS A 181 12.22 -26.32 9.13
CA CYS A 181 10.87 -26.78 8.82
C CYS A 181 10.95 -28.17 8.14
N GLY A 182 10.35 -29.19 8.76
CA GLY A 182 10.29 -30.54 8.19
C GLY A 182 11.67 -31.20 7.96
N GLY A 183 12.69 -30.83 8.75
CA GLY A 183 14.05 -31.35 8.62
C GLY A 183 14.98 -30.54 7.71
N SER A 184 14.45 -29.57 6.97
CA SER A 184 15.22 -28.70 6.07
C SER A 184 15.27 -27.26 6.59
N TRP A 185 16.36 -26.55 6.30
CA TRP A 185 16.48 -25.13 6.59
C TRP A 185 15.68 -24.31 5.58
N ARG A 186 14.93 -23.33 6.08
CA ARG A 186 14.15 -22.37 5.32
C ARG A 186 14.59 -20.96 5.69
N ILE A 187 14.80 -20.14 4.68
CA ILE A 187 15.23 -18.76 4.83
C ILE A 187 14.13 -17.87 4.27
N LYS A 188 13.77 -16.85 5.02
CA LYS A 188 12.82 -15.84 4.60
C LYS A 188 13.42 -14.99 3.48
N ARG A 189 12.67 -14.78 2.39
CA ARG A 189 13.13 -13.97 1.25
C ARG A 189 13.43 -12.53 1.66
N SER A 190 12.58 -11.92 2.48
CA SER A 190 12.74 -10.56 3.00
C SER A 190 14.03 -10.42 3.81
N GLU A 191 14.34 -11.43 4.61
CA GLU A 191 15.54 -11.47 5.44
C GLU A 191 16.81 -11.60 4.59
N LEU A 192 16.76 -12.41 3.53
CA LEU A 192 17.84 -12.51 2.56
C LEU A 192 18.08 -11.16 1.86
N GLU A 193 17.03 -10.49 1.41
CA GLU A 193 17.11 -9.18 0.76
C GLU A 193 17.66 -8.11 1.70
N ARG A 194 17.27 -8.13 2.98
CA ARG A 194 17.84 -7.26 4.02
C ARG A 194 19.36 -7.44 4.14
N ILE A 195 19.83 -8.68 4.27
CA ILE A 195 21.26 -8.99 4.38
C ILE A 195 22.02 -8.60 3.11
N MET A 196 21.42 -8.76 1.94
CA MET A 196 22.04 -8.32 0.67
C MET A 196 22.23 -6.80 0.61
N ASN A 197 21.31 -6.02 1.20
CA ASN A 197 21.38 -4.56 1.22
C ASN A 197 22.31 -4.04 2.33
N GLU A 198 22.33 -4.70 3.49
CA GLU A 198 23.12 -4.29 4.67
C GLU A 198 24.54 -4.89 4.70
N GLY A 199 24.77 -5.97 3.95
CA GLY A 199 26.03 -6.73 3.94
C GLY A 199 26.03 -7.91 4.93
N PHE A 200 26.82 -8.95 4.62
CA PHE A 200 26.97 -10.17 5.42
C PHE A 200 27.98 -10.05 6.57
#